data_AF-G0VRV5-F1
#
_entry.id   AF-G0VRV5-F1
#
_cell.length_a   1.000
_cell.length_b   1.000
_cell.length_c   1.000
_cell.angle_alpha   90.00
_cell.angle_beta   90.00
_cell.angle_gamma   90.00
#
_symmetry.space_group_name_H-M   'P 1'
#
loop_
_entity.id
_entity.type
_entity.pdbx_description
1 polymer ?
#
loop_
_entity_poly.entity_id
_entity_poly.type
_entity_poly.pdbx_seq_one_letter_code
_entity_poly.pdbx_strand_id
1 'polypeptide(L)'
;MTSGYQNHFNVPNPFTEESNPTKAGHGYYYTYGNALFIVINANNYNAADHEALIKKAIKAHPDTKWRIVVMHQDIYGTGLDYSDSDGILLRTQLTPIYDANKIDVVLQGHDHTYARTYQLSSDGKQHASFDDLKKGQQGQSHKLLNNALKNKEFKNNYESQNLCYTIADMKQGVLHNPKGVFYMSSNSATGSKYYNLIPQQQDYIAARSQSWRPTYSVVHITDSEFTINTYDVETGTAIDDSYSIVKD
;
A
#
# COMPACT_ATOMS: atom_id res chain seq x y z
N MET A 1 10.82 13.53 -11.66
CA MET A 1 9.60 14.17 -11.13
C MET A 1 9.06 15.08 -12.22
N THR A 2 7.74 15.24 -12.34
CA THR A 2 7.18 16.22 -13.27
C THR A 2 7.62 17.63 -12.85
N SER A 3 7.82 18.54 -13.79
CA SER A 3 8.18 19.94 -13.45
C SER A 3 7.15 20.57 -12.51
N GLY A 4 5.87 20.20 -12.67
CA GLY A 4 4.81 20.58 -11.72
C GLY A 4 5.11 20.14 -10.30
N TYR A 5 5.43 18.87 -10.06
CA TYR A 5 5.73 18.41 -8.71
C TYR A 5 7.00 19.04 -8.12
N GLN A 6 8.10 19.09 -8.89
CA GLN A 6 9.39 19.63 -8.42
C GLN A 6 9.32 21.10 -8.05
N ASN A 7 8.52 21.88 -8.78
CA ASN A 7 8.41 23.31 -8.54
C ASN A 7 7.59 23.65 -7.28
N HIS A 8 6.78 22.71 -6.77
CA HIS A 8 5.87 22.96 -5.65
C HIS A 8 6.20 22.15 -4.39
N PHE A 9 6.96 21.07 -4.50
CA PHE A 9 7.28 20.18 -3.38
C PHE A 9 8.78 19.97 -3.24
N ASN A 10 9.27 20.11 -2.00
CA ASN A 10 10.62 19.75 -1.61
C ASN A 10 10.57 18.48 -0.76
N VAL A 11 11.23 17.41 -1.22
CA VAL A 11 11.22 16.11 -0.54
C VAL A 11 12.53 15.88 0.22
N PRO A 12 12.50 15.43 1.49
CA PRO A 12 13.70 15.14 2.26
C PRO A 12 14.32 13.80 1.85
N ASN A 13 15.64 13.72 1.75
CA ASN A 13 16.39 12.49 1.48
C ASN A 13 15.89 11.68 0.24
N PRO A 14 15.83 12.30 -0.96
CA PRO A 14 15.41 11.57 -2.16
C PRO A 14 16.38 10.43 -2.49
N PHE A 15 15.83 9.30 -2.93
CA PHE A 15 16.59 8.12 -3.35
C PHE A 15 16.98 8.24 -4.83
N THR A 16 18.14 8.85 -5.09
CA THR A 16 18.64 9.07 -6.46
C THR A 16 19.47 7.92 -7.02
N GLU A 17 19.56 6.80 -6.28
CA GLU A 17 20.34 5.60 -6.63
C GLU A 17 19.49 4.53 -7.32
N GLU A 18 18.24 4.85 -7.68
CA GLU A 18 17.35 3.96 -8.44
C GLU A 18 18.05 3.47 -9.71
N SER A 19 18.04 2.16 -9.92
CA SER A 19 18.54 1.53 -11.14
C SER A 19 17.65 1.83 -12.34
N ASN A 20 16.35 2.09 -12.10
CA ASN A 20 15.38 2.41 -13.14
C ASN A 20 14.54 3.66 -12.75
N PRO A 21 15.11 4.87 -12.78
CA PRO A 21 14.42 6.08 -12.35
C PRO A 21 13.28 6.46 -13.31
N THR A 22 12.20 7.01 -12.78
CA THR A 22 11.04 7.44 -13.58
C THR A 22 10.96 8.96 -13.70
N LYS A 23 10.23 9.45 -14.71
CA LYS A 23 9.82 10.87 -14.74
C LYS A 23 8.89 11.25 -13.59
N ALA A 24 8.25 10.30 -12.90
CA ALA A 24 7.40 10.59 -11.74
C ALA A 24 8.21 11.07 -10.53
N GLY A 25 9.48 10.69 -10.42
CA GLY A 25 10.36 11.11 -9.33
C GLY A 25 11.10 9.98 -8.66
N HIS A 26 11.56 10.29 -7.45
CA HIS A 26 12.28 9.38 -6.58
C HIS A 26 11.42 9.10 -5.36
N GLY A 27 11.50 7.89 -4.83
CA GLY A 27 11.10 7.67 -3.45
C GLY A 27 12.00 8.44 -2.48
N TYR A 28 11.56 8.62 -1.25
CA TYR A 28 12.26 9.41 -0.24
C TYR A 28 11.87 8.96 1.17
N TYR A 29 12.54 9.48 2.20
CA TYR A 29 12.24 9.10 3.58
C TYR A 29 12.52 10.23 4.57
N TYR A 30 11.81 10.20 5.69
CA TYR A 30 11.99 11.11 6.80
C TYR A 30 11.52 10.49 8.11
N THR A 31 11.94 11.06 9.23
CA THR A 31 11.44 10.69 10.54
C THR A 31 10.54 11.78 11.11
N TYR A 32 9.50 11.37 11.83
CA TYR A 32 8.68 12.28 12.64
C TYR A 32 8.33 11.58 13.95
N GLY A 33 8.84 12.12 15.08
CA GLY A 33 8.79 11.42 16.36
C GLY A 33 9.51 10.06 16.28
N ASN A 34 8.85 9.01 16.75
CA ASN A 34 9.38 7.64 16.76
C ASN A 34 9.13 6.85 15.47
N ALA A 35 8.63 7.50 14.42
CA ALA A 35 8.29 6.87 13.15
C ALA A 35 9.25 7.26 12.02
N LEU A 36 9.68 6.25 11.27
CA LEU A 36 10.30 6.37 9.95
C LEU A 36 9.22 6.24 8.88
N PHE A 37 9.02 7.30 8.11
CA PHE A 37 8.17 7.31 6.93
C PHE A 37 9.04 7.08 5.69
N ILE A 38 8.67 6.08 4.90
CA ILE A 38 9.33 5.69 3.65
C ILE A 38 8.31 5.86 2.53
N VAL A 39 8.47 6.91 1.73
CA VAL A 39 7.55 7.23 0.64
C VAL A 39 8.12 6.64 -0.64
N ILE A 40 7.50 5.58 -1.15
CA ILE A 40 7.97 4.92 -2.38
C ILE A 40 7.30 5.51 -3.61
N ASN A 41 8.05 5.59 -4.71
CA ASN A 41 7.48 5.96 -6.01
C ASN A 41 6.93 4.72 -6.72
N ALA A 42 5.71 4.30 -6.40
CA ALA A 42 5.10 3.12 -7.00
C ALA A 42 4.68 3.28 -8.48
N ASN A 43 5.01 4.41 -9.15
CA ASN A 43 5.07 4.47 -10.61
C ASN A 43 6.34 3.81 -11.18
N ASN A 44 7.36 3.61 -10.36
CA ASN A 44 8.47 2.71 -10.66
C ASN A 44 8.01 1.29 -10.32
N TYR A 45 7.81 0.43 -11.33
CA TYR A 45 7.41 -0.96 -11.12
C TYR A 45 8.62 -1.91 -10.88
N ASN A 46 9.79 -1.34 -10.60
CA ASN A 46 10.97 -2.08 -10.17
C ASN A 46 10.99 -2.21 -8.64
N ALA A 47 10.52 -3.36 -8.14
CA ALA A 47 10.47 -3.62 -6.70
C ALA A 47 11.86 -3.63 -6.03
N ALA A 48 12.93 -3.93 -6.77
CA ALA A 48 14.28 -3.90 -6.24
C ALA A 48 14.74 -2.49 -5.85
N ASP A 49 14.31 -1.46 -6.60
CA ASP A 49 14.60 -0.07 -6.24
C ASP A 49 13.87 0.33 -4.95
N HIS A 50 12.64 -0.14 -4.75
CA HIS A 50 11.88 0.08 -3.51
C HIS A 50 12.52 -0.62 -2.32
N GLU A 51 12.97 -1.86 -2.50
CA GLU A 51 13.69 -2.58 -1.45
C GLU A 51 14.99 -1.85 -1.07
N ALA A 52 15.75 -1.38 -2.05
CA ALA A 52 16.98 -0.63 -1.81
C ALA A 52 16.73 0.65 -1.01
N LEU A 53 15.69 1.41 -1.38
CA LEU A 53 15.26 2.59 -0.61
C LEU A 53 14.87 2.22 0.82
N ILE A 54 14.04 1.20 1.01
CA ILE A 54 13.59 0.76 2.34
C ILE A 54 14.78 0.37 3.21
N LYS A 55 15.70 -0.45 2.69
CA LYS A 55 16.92 -0.85 3.42
C LYS A 55 17.80 0.35 3.76
N LYS A 56 17.93 1.32 2.84
CA LYS A 56 18.69 2.56 3.08
C LYS A 56 18.07 3.40 4.20
N ALA A 57 16.76 3.61 4.15
CA ALA A 57 16.03 4.39 5.15
C ALA A 57 16.13 3.75 6.55
N ILE A 58 15.94 2.42 6.63
CA ILE A 58 16.06 1.66 7.88
C ILE A 58 17.48 1.73 8.43
N LYS A 59 18.50 1.62 7.56
CA LYS A 59 19.90 1.75 7.98
C LYS A 59 20.24 3.15 8.49
N ALA A 60 19.64 4.19 7.91
CA ALA A 60 19.84 5.57 8.33
C ALA A 60 19.16 5.89 9.68
N HIS A 61 18.08 5.16 10.01
CA HIS A 61 17.28 5.38 11.21
C HIS A 61 16.98 4.04 11.94
N PRO A 62 18.00 3.35 12.47
CA PRO A 62 17.83 2.00 13.03
C PRO A 62 16.99 1.97 14.31
N ASP A 63 16.95 3.09 15.05
CA ASP A 63 16.32 3.19 16.37
C ASP A 63 14.83 3.56 16.32
N THR A 64 14.25 3.77 15.12
CA THR A 64 12.82 4.10 15.01
C THR A 64 11.95 2.90 15.36
N LYS A 65 10.96 3.13 16.24
CA LYS A 65 10.00 2.12 16.68
C LYS A 65 9.00 1.74 15.58
N TRP A 66 8.59 2.72 14.77
CA TRP A 66 7.58 2.55 13.73
C TRP A 66 8.19 2.70 12.34
N ARG A 67 7.88 1.76 11.44
CA ARG A 67 8.24 1.80 10.03
C ARG A 67 6.97 1.87 9.21
N ILE A 68 6.75 2.99 8.54
CA ILE A 68 5.54 3.29 7.79
C ILE A 68 5.92 3.51 6.34
N VAL A 69 5.36 2.71 5.45
CA VAL A 69 5.46 2.94 4.01
C VAL A 69 4.26 3.77 3.57
N VAL A 70 4.50 4.75 2.70
CA VAL A 70 3.45 5.50 2.02
C VAL A 70 3.61 5.28 0.52
N MET A 71 2.54 4.90 -0.16
CA MET A 71 2.53 4.68 -1.60
C MET A 71 1.23 5.13 -2.24
N HIS A 72 1.25 5.41 -3.53
CA HIS A 72 0.05 5.85 -4.24
C HIS A 72 -0.88 4.67 -4.57
N GLN A 73 -0.37 3.67 -5.29
CA GLN A 73 -1.10 2.49 -5.74
C GLN A 73 -1.63 1.68 -4.56
N ASP A 74 -2.80 1.07 -4.75
CA ASP A 74 -3.40 0.17 -3.77
C ASP A 74 -3.12 -1.29 -4.14
N ILE A 75 -2.40 -2.00 -3.27
CA ILE A 75 -2.12 -3.41 -3.44
C ILE A 75 -3.07 -4.32 -2.66
N TYR A 76 -3.85 -3.82 -1.70
CA TYR A 76 -4.81 -4.62 -0.91
C TYR A 76 -6.18 -3.95 -0.83
N GLY A 77 -6.55 -3.22 -1.88
CA GLY A 77 -7.80 -2.50 -1.97
C GLY A 77 -9.00 -3.37 -2.19
N THR A 78 -10.14 -2.69 -2.32
CA THR A 78 -11.44 -3.27 -2.67
C THR A 78 -12.12 -2.50 -3.80
N GLY A 79 -11.44 -1.56 -4.47
CA GLY A 79 -11.99 -0.80 -5.58
C GLY A 79 -12.13 -1.68 -6.83
N LEU A 80 -13.33 -1.69 -7.43
CA LEU A 80 -13.67 -2.54 -8.57
C LEU A 80 -12.73 -2.38 -9.77
N ASP A 81 -12.23 -1.16 -9.99
CA ASP A 81 -11.50 -0.81 -11.21
C ASP A 81 -9.98 -1.14 -11.12
N TYR A 82 -9.43 -1.39 -9.92
CA TYR A 82 -7.97 -1.38 -9.69
C TYR A 82 -7.44 -2.54 -8.82
N SER A 83 -8.17 -2.96 -7.78
CA SER A 83 -7.67 -3.99 -6.86
C SER A 83 -7.56 -5.39 -7.49
N ASP A 84 -8.32 -5.66 -8.56
CA ASP A 84 -8.26 -6.93 -9.33
C ASP A 84 -7.31 -6.87 -10.55
N SER A 85 -6.67 -5.72 -10.83
CA SER A 85 -5.79 -5.52 -11.99
C SER A 85 -4.36 -5.15 -11.59
N ASP A 86 -4.10 -3.86 -11.40
CA ASP A 86 -2.78 -3.29 -11.12
C ASP A 86 -2.23 -3.73 -9.75
N GLY A 87 -3.12 -3.94 -8.78
CA GLY A 87 -2.76 -4.32 -7.42
C GLY A 87 -1.97 -5.62 -7.35
N ILE A 88 -2.33 -6.63 -8.15
CA ILE A 88 -1.74 -7.98 -8.09
C ILE A 88 -0.24 -7.95 -8.44
N LEU A 89 0.13 -7.22 -9.50
CA LEU A 89 1.52 -7.10 -9.95
C LEU A 89 2.44 -6.56 -8.86
N LEU A 90 1.99 -5.52 -8.16
CA LEU A 90 2.77 -4.89 -7.10
C LEU A 90 2.68 -5.70 -5.81
N ARG A 91 1.52 -6.29 -5.48
CA ARG A 91 1.30 -7.12 -4.28
C ARG A 91 2.30 -8.28 -4.21
N THR A 92 2.44 -9.07 -5.28
CA THR A 92 3.35 -10.24 -5.29
C THR A 92 4.81 -9.88 -5.08
N GLN A 93 5.20 -8.65 -5.40
CA GLN A 93 6.58 -8.17 -5.29
C GLN A 93 6.83 -7.41 -3.99
N LEU A 94 5.88 -6.59 -3.54
CA LEU A 94 6.05 -5.68 -2.41
C LEU A 94 5.70 -6.31 -1.06
N THR A 95 4.70 -7.18 -1.00
CA THR A 95 4.34 -7.89 0.25
C THR A 95 5.55 -8.61 0.89
N PRO A 96 6.34 -9.43 0.17
CA PRO A 96 7.52 -10.06 0.76
C PRO A 96 8.61 -9.05 1.19
N ILE A 97 8.75 -7.94 0.47
CA ILE A 97 9.70 -6.88 0.84
C ILE A 97 9.28 -6.22 2.16
N TYR A 98 8.01 -5.85 2.29
CA TYR A 98 7.50 -5.18 3.48
C TYR A 98 7.58 -6.06 4.72
N ASP A 99 7.21 -7.34 4.60
CA ASP A 99 7.28 -8.30 5.69
C ASP A 99 8.74 -8.56 6.11
N ALA A 100 9.64 -8.82 5.16
CA ALA A 100 11.07 -9.06 5.44
C ALA A 100 11.78 -7.86 6.10
N ASN A 101 11.33 -6.64 5.79
CA ASN A 101 11.90 -5.40 6.35
C ASN A 101 11.15 -4.92 7.61
N LYS A 102 10.20 -5.70 8.13
CA LYS A 102 9.38 -5.39 9.31
C LYS A 102 8.71 -4.02 9.21
N ILE A 103 8.09 -3.75 8.07
CA ILE A 103 7.18 -2.61 7.92
C ILE A 103 5.95 -2.88 8.78
N ASP A 104 5.48 -1.88 9.52
CA ASP A 104 4.32 -2.03 10.40
C ASP A 104 3.03 -1.67 9.68
N VAL A 105 3.09 -0.58 8.90
CA VAL A 105 1.93 0.06 8.29
C VAL A 105 2.27 0.48 6.87
N VAL A 106 1.34 0.23 5.95
CA VAL A 106 1.37 0.74 4.58
C VAL A 106 0.12 1.58 4.35
N LEU A 107 0.34 2.88 4.08
CA LEU A 107 -0.71 3.84 3.76
C LEU A 107 -0.79 4.03 2.24
N GLN A 108 -1.99 3.82 1.70
CA GLN A 108 -2.24 3.74 0.25
C GLN A 108 -3.37 4.67 -0.18
N GLY A 109 -3.40 5.00 -1.47
CA GLY A 109 -4.47 5.78 -2.10
C GLY A 109 -5.04 5.07 -3.31
N HIS A 110 -5.20 5.78 -4.43
CA HIS A 110 -5.57 5.27 -5.76
C HIS A 110 -6.99 4.70 -5.93
N ASP A 111 -7.43 3.81 -5.05
CA ASP A 111 -8.67 3.01 -5.17
C ASP A 111 -9.96 3.75 -4.80
N HIS A 112 -9.86 5.04 -4.43
CA HIS A 112 -10.97 5.97 -4.14
C HIS A 112 -12.18 5.29 -3.45
N THR A 113 -11.87 4.40 -2.53
CA THR A 113 -12.73 3.59 -1.67
C THR A 113 -11.98 3.44 -0.36
N TYR A 114 -12.69 3.29 0.75
CA TYR A 114 -12.06 3.00 2.03
C TYR A 114 -11.86 1.49 2.17
N ALA A 115 -10.65 1.07 2.53
CA ALA A 115 -10.33 -0.32 2.80
C ALA A 115 -9.28 -0.43 3.92
N ARG A 116 -9.44 -1.43 4.79
CA ARG A 116 -8.48 -1.74 5.83
C ARG A 116 -8.34 -3.25 5.98
N THR A 117 -7.11 -3.73 6.02
CA THR A 117 -6.83 -5.17 6.10
C THR A 117 -6.79 -5.68 7.53
N TYR A 118 -6.87 -7.00 7.67
CA TYR A 118 -6.24 -7.70 8.79
C TYR A 118 -4.71 -7.55 8.75
N GLN A 119 -4.02 -8.06 9.76
CA GLN A 119 -2.55 -8.11 9.73
C GLN A 119 -2.08 -9.19 8.75
N LEU A 120 -1.28 -8.81 7.75
CA LEU A 120 -0.86 -9.71 6.68
C LEU A 120 0.65 -9.95 6.70
N SER A 121 1.09 -11.20 6.66
CA SER A 121 2.49 -11.56 6.42
C SER A 121 2.65 -12.08 5.00
N SER A 122 3.88 -12.13 4.49
CA SER A 122 4.15 -12.90 3.27
C SER A 122 3.87 -14.37 3.50
N ASP A 123 3.48 -15.10 2.45
CA ASP A 123 3.37 -16.55 2.52
C ASP A 123 4.74 -17.27 2.43
N GLY A 124 5.82 -16.49 2.26
CA GLY A 124 7.19 -16.98 2.16
C GLY A 124 7.53 -17.67 0.85
N LYS A 125 6.63 -17.67 -0.15
CA LYS A 125 6.86 -18.30 -1.45
C LYS A 125 7.29 -17.28 -2.48
N GLN A 126 7.93 -17.78 -3.53
CA GLN A 126 8.19 -16.99 -4.72
C GLN A 126 6.93 -16.91 -5.58
N HIS A 127 6.55 -15.69 -5.94
CA HIS A 127 5.43 -15.42 -6.83
C HIS A 127 5.90 -14.84 -8.16
N ALA A 128 5.09 -15.00 -9.20
CA ALA A 128 5.39 -14.42 -10.50
C ALA A 128 5.41 -12.88 -10.44
N SER A 129 6.40 -12.28 -11.10
CA SER A 129 6.54 -10.82 -11.23
C SER A 129 5.63 -10.22 -12.32
N PHE A 130 5.12 -11.07 -13.22
CA PHE A 130 4.32 -10.70 -14.39
C PHE A 130 4.93 -9.57 -15.23
N ASP A 131 6.26 -9.55 -15.37
CA ASP A 131 6.98 -8.46 -16.06
C ASP A 131 6.48 -8.25 -17.50
N ASP A 132 6.08 -9.32 -18.18
CA ASP A 132 5.52 -9.26 -19.55
C ASP A 132 4.18 -8.53 -19.64
N LEU A 133 3.47 -8.33 -18.51
CA LEU A 133 2.23 -7.56 -18.45
C LEU A 133 2.46 -6.07 -18.19
N LYS A 134 3.70 -5.65 -17.90
CA LYS A 134 4.05 -4.25 -17.63
C LYS A 134 4.14 -3.47 -18.94
N LYS A 135 3.64 -2.23 -18.94
CA LYS A 135 3.83 -1.26 -20.04
C LYS A 135 5.05 -0.38 -19.73
N GLY A 136 6.23 -1.00 -19.62
CA GLY A 136 7.41 -0.32 -19.09
C GLY A 136 7.14 0.22 -17.68
N GLN A 137 7.33 1.52 -17.47
CA GLN A 137 7.04 2.20 -16.20
C GLN A 137 5.66 2.87 -16.16
N GLN A 138 4.71 2.46 -17.01
CA GLN A 138 3.34 2.98 -17.02
C GLN A 138 2.32 2.05 -16.36
N GLY A 139 2.78 1.14 -15.50
CA GLY A 139 1.95 0.14 -14.83
C GLY A 139 1.53 -1.01 -15.72
N GLN A 140 0.40 -1.66 -15.40
CA GLN A 140 -0.08 -2.81 -16.15
C GLN A 140 -0.68 -2.41 -17.50
N SER A 141 -0.31 -3.16 -18.53
CA SER A 141 -0.99 -3.09 -19.81
C SER A 141 -2.33 -3.83 -19.73
N HIS A 142 -3.41 -3.08 -19.55
CA HIS A 142 -4.78 -3.61 -19.54
C HIS A 142 -5.10 -4.42 -20.80
N LYS A 143 -4.57 -4.02 -21.96
CA LYS A 143 -4.73 -4.76 -23.21
C LYS A 143 -4.05 -6.13 -23.16
N LEU A 144 -2.82 -6.21 -22.63
CA LEU A 144 -2.08 -7.46 -22.53
C LEU A 144 -2.72 -8.38 -21.48
N LEU A 145 -3.06 -7.83 -20.30
CA LEU A 145 -3.77 -8.57 -19.25
C LEU A 145 -5.09 -9.12 -19.77
N ASN A 146 -5.97 -8.28 -20.33
CA ASN A 146 -7.29 -8.71 -20.83
C ASN A 146 -7.19 -9.78 -21.92
N ASN A 147 -6.12 -9.78 -22.70
CA ASN A 147 -5.89 -10.83 -23.69
C ASN A 147 -5.39 -12.12 -23.03
N ALA A 148 -4.46 -12.03 -22.08
CA ALA A 148 -3.91 -13.17 -21.36
C ALA A 148 -4.97 -13.88 -20.49
N LEU A 149 -5.86 -13.12 -19.83
CA LEU A 149 -6.95 -13.63 -19.00
C LEU A 149 -8.00 -14.46 -19.78
N LYS A 150 -8.02 -14.42 -21.12
CA LYS A 150 -8.86 -15.31 -21.93
C LYS A 150 -8.40 -16.77 -21.89
N ASN A 151 -7.11 -17.00 -21.61
CA ASN A 151 -6.60 -18.34 -21.35
C ASN A 151 -6.93 -18.73 -19.91
N LYS A 152 -7.72 -19.81 -19.74
CA LYS A 152 -8.19 -20.26 -18.43
C LYS A 152 -7.06 -20.70 -17.49
N GLU A 153 -6.02 -21.34 -18.01
CA GLU A 153 -4.87 -21.77 -17.23
C GLU A 153 -4.06 -20.56 -16.74
N PHE A 154 -3.80 -19.60 -17.63
CA PHE A 154 -3.17 -18.34 -17.26
C PHE A 154 -3.99 -17.59 -16.22
N LYS A 155 -5.30 -17.47 -16.42
CA LYS A 155 -6.21 -16.82 -15.48
C LYS A 155 -6.15 -17.46 -14.10
N ASN A 156 -6.27 -18.78 -14.02
CA ASN A 156 -6.19 -19.51 -12.75
C ASN A 156 -4.83 -19.34 -12.07
N ASN A 157 -3.74 -19.31 -12.85
CA ASN A 157 -2.41 -19.05 -12.31
C ASN A 157 -2.28 -17.60 -11.79
N TYR A 158 -2.74 -16.62 -12.57
CA TYR A 158 -2.73 -15.21 -12.20
C TYR A 158 -3.51 -14.95 -10.90
N GLU A 159 -4.73 -15.51 -10.81
CA GLU A 159 -5.56 -15.43 -9.61
C GLU A 159 -4.93 -16.16 -8.41
N SER A 160 -4.23 -17.29 -8.61
CA SER A 160 -3.55 -17.99 -7.50
C SER A 160 -2.34 -17.24 -6.97
N GLN A 161 -1.65 -16.45 -7.80
CA GLN A 161 -0.58 -15.56 -7.33
C GLN A 161 -1.09 -14.46 -6.40
N ASN A 162 -2.39 -14.15 -6.46
CA ASN A 162 -3.00 -13.14 -5.61
C ASN A 162 -3.02 -13.54 -4.11
N LEU A 163 -2.74 -14.81 -3.81
CA LEU A 163 -2.66 -15.40 -2.47
C LEU A 163 -1.21 -15.40 -1.92
N CYS A 164 -0.43 -14.37 -2.24
CA CYS A 164 0.98 -14.21 -1.81
C CYS A 164 1.17 -13.77 -0.35
N TYR A 165 0.16 -14.00 0.48
CA TYR A 165 0.10 -13.53 1.85
C TYR A 165 -0.56 -14.57 2.75
N THR A 166 -0.33 -14.41 4.05
CA THR A 166 -1.06 -15.11 5.11
C THR A 166 -1.72 -14.10 6.01
N ILE A 167 -2.93 -14.40 6.48
CA ILE A 167 -3.61 -13.59 7.48
C ILE A 167 -3.04 -13.99 8.85
N ALA A 168 -2.18 -13.15 9.41
CA ALA A 168 -1.46 -13.44 10.65
C ALA A 168 -2.37 -13.37 11.88
N ASP A 169 -3.29 -12.41 11.91
CA ASP A 169 -4.32 -12.27 12.94
C ASP A 169 -5.58 -11.60 12.35
N MET A 170 -6.75 -12.20 12.56
CA MET A 170 -8.05 -11.65 12.16
C MET A 170 -8.67 -10.70 13.21
N LYS A 171 -7.93 -10.34 14.27
CA LYS A 171 -8.37 -9.36 15.26
C LYS A 171 -8.38 -7.93 14.71
N GLN A 172 -9.21 -7.11 15.34
CA GLN A 172 -9.45 -5.70 15.04
C GLN A 172 -9.46 -4.88 16.33
N GLY A 173 -9.50 -3.55 16.22
CA GLY A 173 -9.38 -2.66 17.37
C GLY A 173 -7.93 -2.51 17.81
N VAL A 174 -7.60 -2.90 19.03
CA VAL A 174 -6.25 -2.76 19.61
C VAL A 174 -5.51 -4.10 19.56
N LEU A 175 -4.41 -4.16 18.82
CA LEU A 175 -3.56 -5.35 18.71
C LEU A 175 -2.22 -5.10 19.41
N HIS A 176 -1.81 -6.05 20.26
CA HIS A 176 -0.53 -6.01 20.98
C HIS A 176 0.50 -6.88 20.26
N ASN A 177 1.64 -6.28 19.89
CA ASN A 177 2.76 -6.89 19.17
C ASN A 177 2.32 -7.80 18.01
N PRO A 178 1.41 -7.35 17.12
CA PRO A 178 0.96 -8.19 16.01
C PRO A 178 2.13 -8.54 15.09
N LYS A 179 2.03 -9.70 14.44
CA LYS A 179 2.89 -10.07 13.32
C LYS A 179 2.25 -9.61 12.03
N GLY A 180 3.09 -9.33 11.03
CA GLY A 180 2.66 -8.89 9.71
C GLY A 180 2.54 -7.37 9.61
N VAL A 181 2.03 -6.96 8.46
CA VAL A 181 1.92 -5.60 7.99
C VAL A 181 0.45 -5.24 7.89
N PHE A 182 0.11 -4.07 8.39
CA PHE A 182 -1.21 -3.48 8.29
C PHE A 182 -1.31 -2.59 7.04
N TYR A 183 -2.34 -2.79 6.21
CA TYR A 183 -2.57 -1.98 5.01
C TYR A 183 -3.87 -1.20 5.15
N MET A 184 -3.82 0.08 4.79
CA MET A 184 -5.00 0.93 4.73
C MET A 184 -5.01 1.75 3.44
N SER A 185 -6.15 1.76 2.78
CA SER A 185 -6.43 2.55 1.59
C SER A 185 -7.45 3.62 1.92
N SER A 186 -7.05 4.87 1.71
CA SER A 186 -7.92 6.01 1.96
C SER A 186 -8.91 6.21 0.82
N ASN A 187 -10.15 6.59 1.17
CA ASN A 187 -11.16 7.01 0.19
C ASN A 187 -10.71 8.32 -0.52
N SER A 188 -11.57 8.84 -1.39
CA SER A 188 -11.33 10.08 -2.14
C SER A 188 -11.28 11.33 -1.26
N ALA A 189 -10.09 11.76 -0.83
CA ALA A 189 -9.95 12.98 0.00
C ALA A 189 -10.37 14.27 -0.71
N THR A 190 -10.29 14.32 -2.05
CA THR A 190 -10.67 15.50 -2.85
C THR A 190 -12.13 15.50 -3.27
N GLY A 191 -12.83 14.38 -3.07
CA GLY A 191 -14.18 14.16 -3.60
C GLY A 191 -14.30 14.18 -5.13
N SER A 192 -13.19 14.16 -5.86
CA SER A 192 -13.19 14.37 -7.31
C SER A 192 -13.61 13.14 -8.11
N LYS A 193 -13.45 11.94 -7.53
CA LYS A 193 -13.77 10.65 -8.17
C LYS A 193 -13.97 9.57 -7.11
N TYR A 194 -14.82 8.58 -7.39
CA TYR A 194 -15.12 7.46 -6.51
C TYR A 194 -15.27 6.18 -7.33
N TYR A 195 -15.03 5.03 -6.73
CA TYR A 195 -15.25 3.72 -7.37
C TYR A 195 -16.23 2.87 -6.59
N ASN A 196 -16.85 1.93 -7.29
CA ASN A 196 -17.62 0.87 -6.68
C ASN A 196 -16.71 -0.09 -5.91
N LEU A 197 -17.25 -0.71 -4.85
CA LEU A 197 -16.60 -1.82 -4.20
C LEU A 197 -16.70 -3.08 -5.08
N ILE A 198 -15.69 -3.93 -5.05
CA ILE A 198 -15.81 -5.31 -5.56
C ILE A 198 -16.98 -5.99 -4.84
N PRO A 199 -17.92 -6.64 -5.55
CA PRO A 199 -19.10 -7.23 -4.91
C PRO A 199 -18.74 -8.18 -3.77
N GLN A 200 -17.81 -9.10 -4.01
CA GLN A 200 -17.31 -10.02 -3.00
C GLN A 200 -16.22 -9.35 -2.16
N GLN A 201 -16.39 -9.35 -0.83
CA GLN A 201 -15.32 -8.92 0.07
C GLN A 201 -14.20 -9.96 0.04
N GLN A 202 -12.97 -9.49 -0.14
CA GLN A 202 -11.78 -10.31 -0.03
C GLN A 202 -11.54 -10.68 1.43
N ASP A 203 -11.05 -11.89 1.66
CA ASP A 203 -10.75 -12.45 2.99
C ASP A 203 -9.75 -11.63 3.81
N TYR A 204 -8.79 -10.98 3.17
CA TYR A 204 -7.83 -10.08 3.82
C TYR A 204 -8.41 -8.73 4.26
N ILE A 205 -9.59 -8.33 3.76
CA ILE A 205 -10.25 -7.08 4.12
C ILE A 205 -11.03 -7.26 5.42
N ALA A 206 -10.68 -6.46 6.41
CA ALA A 206 -11.39 -6.43 7.69
C ALA A 206 -12.53 -5.41 7.70
N ALA A 207 -12.31 -4.23 7.10
CA ALA A 207 -13.32 -3.19 6.96
C ALA A 207 -13.22 -2.54 5.58
N ARG A 208 -14.37 -2.21 4.99
CA ARG A 208 -14.46 -1.46 3.74
C ARG A 208 -15.70 -0.60 3.67
N SER A 209 -15.62 0.50 2.95
CA SER A 209 -16.71 1.44 2.79
C SER A 209 -16.58 2.23 1.49
N GLN A 210 -17.73 2.57 0.91
CA GLN A 210 -17.85 3.63 -0.10
C GLN A 210 -19.04 4.50 0.27
N SER A 211 -18.76 5.61 0.96
CA SER A 211 -19.76 6.60 1.36
C SER A 211 -20.09 7.60 0.25
N TRP A 212 -19.33 7.61 -0.86
CA TRP A 212 -19.40 8.62 -1.92
C TRP A 212 -19.17 10.05 -1.40
N ARG A 213 -18.45 10.16 -0.29
CA ARG A 213 -18.08 11.41 0.36
C ARG A 213 -16.59 11.47 0.64
N PRO A 214 -16.01 12.68 0.70
CA PRO A 214 -14.60 12.81 1.04
C PRO A 214 -14.35 12.35 2.47
N THR A 215 -13.21 11.70 2.69
CA THR A 215 -12.78 11.24 4.01
C THR A 215 -11.35 11.65 4.27
N TYR A 216 -10.97 11.72 5.55
CA TYR A 216 -9.60 11.95 5.99
C TYR A 216 -9.28 11.05 7.17
N SER A 217 -8.00 10.70 7.32
CA SER A 217 -7.54 9.89 8.44
C SER A 217 -6.63 10.70 9.35
N VAL A 218 -6.75 10.49 10.65
CA VAL A 218 -5.89 11.05 11.69
C VAL A 218 -5.06 9.92 12.26
N VAL A 219 -3.74 10.08 12.17
CA VAL A 219 -2.75 9.12 12.70
C VAL A 219 -2.13 9.70 13.96
N HIS A 220 -2.18 8.94 15.05
CA HIS A 220 -1.50 9.25 16.30
C HIS A 220 -0.40 8.22 16.53
N ILE A 221 0.81 8.69 16.86
CA ILE A 221 1.98 7.82 17.05
C ILE A 221 2.71 8.24 18.32
N THR A 222 2.93 7.29 19.22
CA THR A 222 3.77 7.41 20.42
C THR A 222 4.99 6.49 20.30
N ASP A 223 5.77 6.34 21.37
CA ASP A 223 6.82 5.33 21.47
C ASP A 223 6.31 3.89 21.52
N SER A 224 5.07 3.68 21.96
CA SER A 224 4.46 2.36 22.15
C SER A 224 3.17 2.12 21.36
N GLU A 225 2.52 3.14 20.81
CA GLU A 225 1.23 2.99 20.12
C GLU A 225 1.19 3.71 18.77
N PHE A 226 0.63 3.05 17.77
CA PHE A 226 0.13 3.63 16.52
C PHE A 226 -1.38 3.52 16.52
N THR A 227 -2.09 4.61 16.28
CA THR A 227 -3.55 4.63 16.13
C THR A 227 -3.95 5.35 14.85
N ILE A 228 -4.94 4.81 14.14
CA ILE A 228 -5.54 5.46 12.97
C ILE A 228 -7.06 5.49 13.06
N ASN A 229 -7.62 6.67 12.82
CA ASN A 229 -9.06 6.92 12.78
C ASN A 229 -9.42 7.60 11.46
N THR A 230 -10.52 7.21 10.83
CA THR A 230 -10.97 7.80 9.56
C THR A 230 -12.34 8.43 9.72
N TYR A 231 -12.49 9.65 9.20
CA TYR A 231 -13.66 10.50 9.37
C TYR A 231 -14.21 10.94 8.02
N ASP A 232 -15.52 11.11 7.96
CA ASP A 232 -16.19 11.84 6.88
C ASP A 232 -15.87 13.34 7.01
N VAL A 233 -15.51 13.98 5.89
CA VAL A 233 -15.11 15.40 5.87
C VAL A 233 -16.28 16.34 6.20
N GLU A 234 -17.50 16.00 5.79
CA GLU A 234 -18.68 16.86 5.97
C GLU A 234 -19.20 16.79 7.40
N THR A 235 -19.33 15.59 7.96
CA THR A 235 -19.95 15.39 9.27
C THR A 235 -18.95 15.36 10.42
N GLY A 236 -17.67 15.09 10.14
CA GLY A 236 -16.65 14.83 11.16
C GLY A 236 -16.86 13.53 11.94
N THR A 237 -17.80 12.68 11.51
CA THR A 237 -18.09 11.40 12.17
C THR A 237 -17.13 10.31 11.70
N ALA A 238 -16.75 9.42 12.59
CA ALA A 238 -15.96 8.24 12.24
C ALA A 238 -16.73 7.35 11.25
N ILE A 239 -16.03 6.80 10.25
CA ILE A 239 -16.60 5.89 9.24
C ILE A 239 -16.27 4.41 9.49
N ASP A 240 -15.39 4.16 10.45
CA ASP A 240 -14.90 2.84 10.88
C ASP A 240 -14.49 2.93 12.35
N ASP A 241 -14.34 1.78 13.00
CA ASP A 241 -13.77 1.68 14.34
C ASP A 241 -12.28 2.08 14.32
N SER A 242 -11.80 2.63 15.44
CA SER A 242 -10.37 2.94 15.62
C SER A 242 -9.53 1.66 15.53
N TYR A 243 -8.41 1.74 14.81
CA TYR A 243 -7.42 0.66 14.79
C TYR A 243 -6.12 1.11 15.47
N SER A 244 -5.63 0.30 16.41
CA SER A 244 -4.38 0.53 17.12
C SER A 244 -3.45 -0.68 17.04
N ILE A 245 -2.15 -0.39 16.94
CA ILE A 245 -1.07 -1.34 17.18
C ILE A 245 -0.31 -0.85 18.41
N VAL A 246 -0.12 -1.73 19.39
CA VAL A 246 0.70 -1.49 20.58
C VAL A 246 1.95 -2.35 20.50
N LYS A 247 3.12 -1.74 20.73
CA LYS A 247 4.41 -2.42 20.84
C LYS A 247 4.97 -2.24 22.25
N ASP A 248 5.25 -3.36 22.90
CA ASP A 248 5.83 -3.39 24.26
C ASP A 248 7.38 -3.41 24.23
#